data_AF-A0A554L4X5-F1
#
_entry.id   AF-A0A554L4X5-F1
#
_cell.length_a   1.000
_cell.length_b   1.000
_cell.length_c   1.000
_cell.angle_alpha   90.00
_cell.angle_beta   90.00
_cell.angle_gamma   90.00
#
_symmetry.space_group_name_H-M   'P 1'
#
loop_
_entity.id
_entity.type
_entity.pdbx_description
1 polymer ?
#
loop_
_entity_poly.entity_id
_entity_poly.type
_entity_poly.pdbx_seq_one_letter_code
_entity_poly.pdbx_strand_id
1 'polypeptide(L)' 'MLYWIEGVSELKKIEDYFKKHYNYNALVHTLMGVGIGILMTYPLVGEHPFRWGTAFVLVGVLGHLYPLSGGR' A
#
# COMPACT_ATOMS: atom_id res chain seq x y z
N MET A 1 12.64 -6.95 26.28
CA MET A 1 13.01 -5.52 26.25
C MET A 1 13.76 -5.15 24.97
N LEU A 2 14.79 -5.90 24.55
CA LEU A 2 15.51 -5.69 23.28
C LEU A 2 14.61 -5.72 22.03
N TYR A 3 13.75 -6.74 21.88
CA TYR A 3 12.80 -6.85 20.76
C TYR A 3 11.84 -5.66 20.60
N TRP A 4 11.53 -4.97 21.71
CA TRP A 4 10.64 -3.80 21.67
C TRP A 4 11.38 -2.56 21.13
N ILE A 5 12.66 -2.41 21.47
CA ILE A 5 13.51 -1.31 20.99
C ILE A 5 13.82 -1.47 19.50
N GLU A 6 14.10 -2.70 19.06
CA GLU A 6 14.33 -3.01 17.64
C GLU A 6 13.09 -2.72 16.80
N GLY A 7 11.91 -3.15 17.24
CA GLY A 7 10.64 -2.87 16.56
C GLY A 7 10.37 -1.36 16.39
N VAL A 8 10.65 -0.56 17.42
CA VAL A 8 10.49 0.91 17.36
C VAL A 8 11.48 1.54 16.38
N SER A 9 12.71 1.03 16.30
CA SER A 9 13.71 1.54 15.35
C SER A 9 13.31 1.28 13.89
N GLU A 10 12.77 0.09 13.58
CA GLU A 10 12.33 -0.25 12.23
C GLU A 10 11.11 0.58 11.79
N LEU A 11 10.14 0.80 12.69
CA LEU A 11 8.98 1.66 12.41
C LEU A 11 9.40 3.09 12.02
N LYS A 12 10.39 3.64 12.73
CA LYS A 12 10.92 4.97 12.44
C LYS A 12 11.57 5.04 11.05
N LYS A 13 12.31 4.00 10.65
CA LYS A 13 12.91 3.93 9.31
C LYS A 13 11.86 3.90 8.21
N ILE A 14 10.77 3.16 8.41
CA ILE A 14 9.65 3.08 7.46
C ILE A 14 8.94 4.44 7.36
N GLU A 15 8.70 5.10 8.48
CA GLU A 15 8.13 6.45 8.51
C GLU A 15 9.02 7.45 7.76
N ASP A 16 10.33 7.43 8.03
CA ASP A 16 11.30 8.28 7.36
C ASP A 16 11.37 7.99 5.85
N TYR A 17 11.24 6.72 5.43
CA TYR A 17 11.16 6.35 4.02
C TYR A 17 9.93 6.97 3.34
N PHE A 18 8.74 6.84 3.92
CA PHE A 18 7.52 7.41 3.34
C PHE A 18 7.50 8.93 3.37
N LYS A 19 8.12 9.57 4.36
CA LYS A 19 8.33 11.03 4.40
C LYS A 19 9.23 11.49 3.26
N LYS A 20 10.35 10.78 3.03
CA LYS A 20 11.30 11.09 1.96
C LYS A 20 10.72 10.85 0.57
N HIS A 21 9.88 9.82 0.42
CA HIS A 21 9.27 9.41 -0.84
C HIS A 21 7.77 9.68 -0.85
N TYR A 22 7.35 10.92 -0.54
CA TYR A 22 5.94 11.28 -0.42
C TYR A 22 5.15 11.01 -1.72
N ASN A 23 5.75 11.20 -2.90
CA ASN A 23 5.13 10.87 -4.19
C ASN A 23 4.86 9.37 -4.34
N TYR A 24 5.78 8.52 -3.86
CA TYR A 24 5.60 7.07 -3.86
C TYR A 24 4.48 6.68 -2.90
N ASN A 25 4.46 7.25 -1.68
CA ASN A 25 3.39 7.00 -0.72
C ASN A 25 2.00 7.37 -1.28
N ALA A 26 1.92 8.55 -1.91
CA ALA A 26 0.70 9.01 -2.56
C ALA A 26 0.28 8.05 -3.69
N LEU A 27 1.20 7.65 -4.56
CA LEU A 27 0.92 6.72 -5.66
C LEU A 27 0.40 5.38 -5.16
N VAL A 28 1.06 4.77 -4.16
CA VAL A 28 0.64 3.48 -3.58
C VAL A 28 -0.77 3.58 -2.99
N HIS A 29 -1.07 4.66 -2.25
CA HIS A 29 -2.42 4.89 -1.71
C HIS A 29 -3.45 5.13 -2.81
N THR A 30 -3.11 5.89 -3.86
CA THR A 30 -4.01 6.13 -4.99
C THR A 30 -4.32 4.83 -5.71
N LEU A 31 -3.32 3.98 -6.01
CA LEU A 31 -3.53 2.70 -6.67
C LEU A 31 -4.40 1.76 -5.82
N MET A 32 -4.13 1.67 -4.52
CA MET A 32 -4.95 0.91 -3.58
C MET A 32 -6.40 1.42 -3.55
N GLY A 33 -6.58 2.75 -3.46
CA GLY A 33 -7.89 3.40 -3.45
C GLY A 33 -8.68 3.18 -4.73
N VAL A 34 -8.03 3.25 -5.90
CA VAL A 34 -8.64 2.92 -7.20
C VAL A 34 -9.07 1.46 -7.23
N GLY A 35 -8.23 0.53 -6.77
CA GLY A 35 -8.56 -0.89 -6.73
C GLY A 35 -9.77 -1.20 -5.83
N ILE A 36 -9.81 -0.61 -4.63
CA ILE A 36 -10.94 -0.72 -3.71
C ILE A 36 -12.18 -0.07 -4.32
N GLY A 37 -12.04 1.14 -4.87
CA GLY A 37 -13.14 1.89 -5.48
C GLY A 37 -13.76 1.11 -6.63
N ILE A 38 -12.95 0.47 -7.48
CA ILE A 38 -13.41 -0.51 -8.46
C ILE A 38 -14.21 -1.58 -7.73
N LEU A 39 -13.59 -2.40 -6.87
CA LEU A 39 -14.20 -3.55 -6.19
C LEU A 39 -15.53 -3.26 -5.48
N MET A 40 -15.70 -2.05 -4.95
CA MET A 40 -16.92 -1.60 -4.27
C MET A 40 -18.06 -1.22 -5.21
N THR A 41 -17.83 -1.09 -6.52
CA THR A 41 -18.87 -0.69 -7.48
C THR A 41 -19.90 -1.79 -7.79
N TYR A 42 -19.75 -3.01 -7.26
CA TYR A 42 -20.78 -4.04 -7.35
C TYR A 42 -21.83 -3.90 -6.23
N PRO A 43 -23.15 -3.98 -6.52
CA PRO A 43 -23.78 -4.29 -7.81
C PRO A 43 -24.14 -3.07 -8.68
N LEU A 44 -23.74 -1.86 -8.30
CA LEU A 44 -24.16 -0.61 -8.96
C LEU A 44 -23.88 -0.55 -10.47
N VAL A 45 -22.86 -1.26 -10.97
CA VAL A 45 -22.40 -1.17 -12.38
C VAL A 45 -22.55 -2.49 -13.16
N GLY A 46 -23.19 -3.53 -12.60
CA GLY A 46 -23.40 -4.80 -13.31
C GLY A 46 -22.09 -5.56 -13.56
N GLU A 47 -21.56 -5.54 -14.79
CA GLU A 47 -20.27 -6.17 -15.14
C GLU A 47 -19.10 -5.42 -14.48
N HIS A 48 -18.67 -5.96 -13.35
CA HIS A 48 -17.63 -5.38 -12.52
C HIS A 48 -16.23 -5.83 -12.96
N PRO A 49 -15.26 -4.93 -13.22
CA PRO A 49 -13.90 -5.28 -13.64
C PRO A 49 -13.05 -5.81 -12.47
N PHE A 50 -13.45 -6.96 -11.90
CA PHE A 50 -12.85 -7.59 -10.71
C PHE A 50 -11.35 -7.81 -10.87
N ARG A 51 -10.93 -8.27 -12.05
CA ARG A 51 -9.51 -8.50 -12.38
C ARG A 51 -8.66 -7.25 -12.18
N TRP A 52 -9.16 -6.08 -12.62
CA TRP A 52 -8.43 -4.82 -12.48
C TRP A 52 -8.47 -4.30 -11.05
N GLY A 53 -9.62 -4.39 -10.38
CA GLY A 53 -9.73 -4.04 -8.96
C GLY A 53 -8.74 -4.83 -8.09
N THR A 54 -8.69 -6.15 -8.26
CA THR A 54 -7.74 -7.02 -7.56
C THR A 54 -6.30 -6.70 -7.94
N ALA A 55 -5.99 -6.46 -9.22
CA ALA A 55 -4.63 -6.11 -9.65
C ALA A 55 -4.14 -4.81 -8.98
N PHE A 56 -4.96 -3.76 -8.96
CA PHE A 56 -4.62 -2.50 -8.31
C PHE A 56 -4.43 -2.63 -6.80
N VAL A 57 -5.28 -3.41 -6.12
CA VAL A 57 -5.10 -3.70 -4.69
C VAL A 57 -3.79 -4.47 -4.44
N LEU A 58 -3.49 -5.50 -5.24
CA LEU A 58 -2.25 -6.26 -5.09
C LEU A 58 -1.01 -5.38 -5.29
N VAL A 59 -1.02 -4.50 -6.30
CA VAL A 59 0.07 -3.54 -6.52
C VAL A 59 0.18 -2.56 -5.34
N GLY A 60 -0.93 -2.06 -4.81
CA GLY A 60 -0.95 -1.22 -3.61
C GLY A 60 -0.36 -1.92 -2.38
N VAL A 61 -0.74 -3.17 -2.13
CA VAL A 61 -0.20 -3.98 -1.02
C VAL A 61 1.30 -4.21 -1.20
N LEU A 62 1.74 -4.63 -2.40
CA LEU A 62 3.17 -4.82 -2.68
C LEU A 62 3.95 -3.51 -2.52
N GLY A 63 3.35 -2.38 -2.90
CA GLY A 63 3.90 -1.04 -2.69
C GLY A 63 4.12 -0.70 -1.21
N HIS A 64 3.22 -1.13 -0.32
CA HIS A 64 3.39 -0.99 1.13
C HIS A 64 4.40 -1.97 1.74
N LEU A 65 4.54 -3.16 1.16
CA LEU A 65 5.50 -4.16 1.62
C LEU A 65 6.93 -3.84 1.18
N TYR A 66 7.12 -3.10 0.09
CA TYR A 66 8.44 -2.78 -0.44
C TYR A 66 9.37 -2.08 0.59
N PRO A 67 8.93 -1.03 1.32
CA PRO A 67 9.75 -0.42 2.38
C PRO A 67 10.07 -1.37 3.54
N LEU A 68 9.20 -2.35 3.82
CA LEU A 68 9.43 -3.37 4.85
C LEU A 68 10.51 -4.38 4.43
N SER A 69 10.67 -4.60 3.13
CA SER A 69 11.61 -5.58 2.58
C SER A 69 13.08 -5.10 2.51
N GLY A 70 13.36 -3.89 3.01
CA GLY A 70 14.70 -3.32 2.97
C GLY A 70 15.02 -2.54 1.69
N GLY A 71 13.99 -2.04 0.99
CA GLY A 71 14.15 -1.05 -0.07
C GLY A 71 14.76 0.23 0.50
N ARG A 72 16.09 0.30 0.51
CA ARG A 72 16.89 1.46 0.96
C ARG A 72 16.69 2.67 0.05
#